data_AF-A0A959PQW6-F1
#
_entry.id   AF-A0A959PQW6-F1
#
_cell.length_a   1.000
_cell.length_b   1.000
_cell.length_c   1.000
_cell.angle_alpha   90.00
_cell.angle_beta   90.00
_cell.angle_gamma   90.00
#
_symmetry.space_group_name_H-M   'P 1'
#
loop_
_entity.id
_entity.type
_entity.pdbx_description
1 polymer ?
#
loop_
_entity_poly.entity_id
_entity_poly.type
_entity_poly.pdbx_seq_one_letter_code
_entity_poly.pdbx_strand_id
1 'polypeptide(L)'
;MMTKRCRLLPLPILGGYLLLLLLGLTALGGCQEHGESSTESDPYDYPIQPVDIRHVHLTDSFWLPVVRRVQDKTIDYAIQKCIQEGRLDNFLIAGGKMDGSTKGAMPFDDTDIYKIIEGASNSLISAPNPRLETLLDSLISIIAVGQEADGYLTTWRTINPARPPAEWVPVTEGKRWESLGSSHELYNAGHLYEAAAVHYRATGKRNFLDIALRNANLMVQTFGPGKLEQVPGHQIIETGLIQLFRITQQKDYLELARYFLDARGDSTMHDPLHGPYSQDHKPVIQQEEVVGHAVRAMYMYAGMTDIAAIYHDSAYASAVNKLWENMVSKKMYI
;
A
#
# COMPACT_ATOMS: atom_id res chain seq x y z
N MET A 1 1.16 58.13 57.33
CA MET A 1 1.47 56.69 57.18
C MET A 1 0.40 56.06 56.32
N MET A 2 0.82 55.32 55.29
CA MET A 2 0.02 54.76 54.19
C MET A 2 -1.12 53.87 54.71
N THR A 3 -2.33 53.88 54.13
CA THR A 3 -2.67 53.13 52.91
C THR A 3 -4.12 53.44 52.50
N LYS A 4 -4.36 53.66 51.19
CA LYS A 4 -5.69 53.94 50.61
C LYS A 4 -6.45 52.63 50.33
N ARG A 5 -7.74 52.59 50.69
CA ARG A 5 -8.74 51.58 50.29
C ARG A 5 -10.00 52.25 49.71
N CYS A 6 -10.55 51.61 48.68
CA CYS A 6 -11.94 51.53 48.20
C CYS A 6 -12.79 52.77 47.80
N ARG A 7 -13.20 52.74 46.51
CA ARG A 7 -14.52 52.96 45.85
C ARG A 7 -15.54 53.96 46.43
N LEU A 8 -16.16 54.77 45.54
CA LEU A 8 -17.60 54.71 45.11
C LEU A 8 -18.07 55.99 44.36
N LEU A 9 -18.73 55.81 43.19
CA LEU A 9 -19.93 56.50 42.59
C LEU A 9 -19.96 58.05 42.42
N PRO A 10 -20.74 58.66 41.48
CA PRO A 10 -22.19 58.41 41.27
C PRO A 10 -22.80 58.56 39.85
N LEU A 11 -24.08 58.15 39.80
CA LEU A 11 -25.17 58.40 38.83
C LEU A 11 -25.57 59.91 38.74
N PRO A 12 -26.28 60.39 37.68
CA PRO A 12 -27.75 60.27 37.63
C PRO A 12 -28.42 60.11 36.24
N ILE A 13 -29.71 59.77 36.34
CA ILE A 13 -30.76 59.49 35.35
C ILE A 13 -31.43 60.80 34.87
N LEU A 14 -31.89 60.89 33.60
CA LEU A 14 -33.21 61.49 33.26
C LEU A 14 -33.63 61.30 31.78
N GLY A 15 -34.76 60.60 31.59
CA GLY A 15 -35.80 60.78 30.54
C GLY A 15 -35.47 60.32 29.11
N GLY A 16 -36.27 59.53 28.38
CA GLY A 16 -37.68 59.19 28.53
C GLY A 16 -38.45 59.70 27.31
N TYR A 17 -38.41 59.01 26.16
CA TYR A 17 -39.46 59.07 25.13
C TYR A 17 -39.53 57.76 24.33
N LEU A 18 -40.78 57.30 24.22
CA LEU A 18 -41.29 56.07 23.65
C LEU A 18 -41.41 56.23 22.11
N LEU A 19 -40.85 55.32 21.33
CA LEU A 19 -41.32 55.08 19.95
C LEU A 19 -41.20 53.58 19.62
N LEU A 20 -42.36 52.93 19.50
CA LEU A 20 -42.53 51.57 19.02
C LEU A 20 -42.27 51.52 17.52
N LEU A 21 -41.33 50.69 17.09
CA LEU A 21 -41.22 50.21 15.71
C LEU A 21 -41.19 48.68 15.73
N LEU A 22 -42.33 48.11 15.36
CA LEU A 22 -42.50 46.71 15.00
C LEU A 22 -41.66 46.42 13.75
N LEU A 23 -40.67 45.54 13.87
CA LEU A 23 -40.07 44.85 12.73
C LEU A 23 -40.40 43.37 12.89
N GLY A 24 -41.18 42.86 11.93
CA GLY A 24 -41.61 41.49 11.86
C GLY A 24 -40.43 40.54 11.67
N LEU A 25 -40.43 39.46 12.46
CA LEU A 25 -39.64 38.27 12.18
C LEU A 25 -40.26 37.55 10.98
N THR A 26 -39.61 37.63 9.82
CA THR A 26 -39.73 36.58 8.80
C THR A 26 -38.66 35.53 9.08
N ALA A 27 -39.08 34.42 9.68
CA ALA A 27 -38.29 33.20 9.73
C ALA A 27 -38.24 32.61 8.31
N LEU A 28 -37.14 32.86 7.60
CA LEU A 28 -36.78 32.06 6.42
C LEU A 28 -36.05 30.82 6.95
N GLY A 29 -36.80 29.73 7.10
CA GLY A 29 -36.24 28.39 7.19
C GLY A 29 -35.55 28.07 5.87
N GLY A 30 -34.25 28.32 5.80
CA GLY A 30 -33.40 27.75 4.77
C GLY A 30 -33.20 26.27 5.11
N CYS A 31 -33.93 25.39 4.42
CA CYS A 31 -33.48 24.02 4.25
C CYS A 31 -32.12 24.09 3.56
N GLN A 32 -31.06 23.87 4.34
CA GLN A 32 -29.76 23.54 3.78
C GLN A 32 -29.95 22.14 3.20
N GLU A 33 -30.23 22.08 1.90
CA GLU A 33 -30.04 20.86 1.14
C GLU A 33 -28.59 20.45 1.37
N HIS A 34 -28.39 19.39 2.16
CA HIS A 34 -27.20 18.60 2.08
C HIS A 34 -27.15 18.12 0.63
N GLY A 35 -26.35 18.81 -0.19
CA GLY A 35 -25.93 18.25 -1.46
C GLY A 35 -25.30 16.91 -1.14
N GLU A 36 -26.03 15.84 -1.43
CA GLU A 36 -25.43 14.56 -1.71
C GLU A 36 -24.38 14.86 -2.78
N SER A 37 -23.12 14.83 -2.36
CA SER A 37 -22.02 14.68 -3.29
C SER A 37 -22.28 13.34 -3.96
N SER A 38 -22.99 13.36 -5.08
CA SER A 38 -23.02 12.24 -6.01
C SER A 38 -21.57 11.88 -6.26
N THR A 39 -21.14 10.76 -5.69
CA THR A 39 -19.93 10.08 -6.13
C THR A 39 -20.22 9.70 -7.56
N GLU A 40 -19.94 10.59 -8.50
CA GLU A 40 -19.73 10.18 -9.88
C GLU A 40 -18.70 9.06 -9.79
N SER A 41 -19.15 7.83 -10.04
CA SER A 41 -18.29 6.67 -10.09
C SER A 41 -17.14 7.01 -11.01
N ASP A 42 -15.90 6.89 -10.54
CA ASP A 42 -14.74 6.97 -11.41
C ASP A 42 -15.01 6.01 -12.57
N PRO A 43 -15.19 6.50 -13.82
CA PRO A 43 -15.64 5.66 -14.92
C PRO A 43 -14.62 4.57 -15.30
N TYR A 44 -13.49 4.51 -14.60
CA TYR A 44 -12.35 3.61 -14.81
C TYR A 44 -12.07 2.68 -13.63
N ASP A 45 -13.04 2.34 -12.79
CA ASP A 45 -12.87 1.39 -11.69
C ASP A 45 -14.05 0.39 -11.58
N TYR A 46 -14.04 -0.48 -10.58
CA TYR A 46 -15.07 -1.51 -10.39
C TYR A 46 -16.51 -0.94 -10.42
N PRO A 47 -17.47 -1.67 -11.01
CA PRO A 47 -18.88 -1.23 -11.04
C PRO A 47 -19.53 -1.22 -9.65
N ILE A 48 -18.97 -1.94 -8.68
CA ILE A 48 -19.39 -1.94 -7.28
C ILE A 48 -18.28 -1.31 -6.45
N GLN A 49 -18.62 -0.26 -5.72
CA GLN A 49 -17.67 0.50 -4.91
C GLN A 49 -17.55 -0.11 -3.50
N PRO A 50 -16.33 -0.23 -2.95
CA PRO A 50 -16.12 -0.72 -1.59
C PRO A 50 -16.67 0.28 -0.56
N VAL A 51 -17.21 -0.25 0.54
CA VAL A 51 -17.56 0.58 1.70
C VAL A 51 -16.29 0.91 2.47
N ASP A 52 -16.06 2.19 2.70
CA ASP A 52 -14.92 2.64 3.50
C ASP A 52 -15.00 2.12 4.94
N ILE A 53 -13.97 1.42 5.38
CA ILE A 53 -13.89 0.80 6.71
C ILE A 53 -14.00 1.82 7.85
N ARG A 54 -13.70 3.12 7.61
CA ARG A 54 -13.94 4.20 8.59
C ARG A 54 -15.41 4.32 9.01
N HIS A 55 -16.32 3.86 8.15
CA HIS A 55 -17.75 3.90 8.37
C HIS A 55 -18.31 2.55 8.87
N VAL A 56 -17.45 1.59 9.20
CA VAL A 56 -17.83 0.24 9.66
C VAL A 56 -17.42 0.04 11.11
N HIS A 57 -18.40 -0.21 11.99
CA HIS A 57 -18.16 -0.49 13.40
C HIS A 57 -18.55 -1.93 13.74
N LEU A 58 -17.56 -2.73 14.15
CA LEU A 58 -17.78 -4.10 14.62
C LEU A 58 -18.20 -4.09 16.09
N THR A 59 -19.35 -4.71 16.39
CA THR A 59 -19.90 -4.83 17.75
C THR A 59 -20.18 -6.28 18.15
N ASP A 60 -19.75 -7.23 17.34
CA ASP A 60 -20.03 -8.64 17.53
C ASP A 60 -19.07 -9.28 18.55
N SER A 61 -19.35 -10.51 18.96
CA SER A 61 -18.53 -11.26 19.91
C SER A 61 -17.46 -12.13 19.25
N PHE A 62 -17.43 -12.22 17.92
CA PHE A 62 -16.49 -13.09 17.19
C PHE A 62 -15.32 -12.27 16.61
N TRP A 63 -15.60 -11.28 15.77
CA TRP A 63 -14.57 -10.51 15.06
C TRP A 63 -13.95 -9.41 15.90
N LEU A 64 -14.74 -8.67 16.67
CA LEU A 64 -14.20 -7.58 17.48
C LEU A 64 -13.06 -8.03 18.42
N PRO A 65 -13.14 -9.18 19.13
CA PRO A 65 -12.01 -9.69 19.92
C PRO A 65 -10.76 -10.05 19.09
N VAL A 66 -10.92 -10.51 17.85
CA VAL A 66 -9.81 -10.82 16.94
C VAL A 66 -9.11 -9.53 16.52
N VAL A 67 -9.87 -8.52 16.10
CA VAL A 67 -9.34 -7.21 15.74
C VAL A 67 -8.60 -6.58 16.92
N ARG A 68 -9.20 -6.57 18.12
CA ARG A 68 -8.53 -6.06 19.33
C ARG A 68 -7.23 -6.79 19.64
N ARG A 69 -7.19 -8.12 19.49
CA ARG A 69 -5.94 -8.88 19.66
C ARG A 69 -4.85 -8.42 18.70
N VAL A 70 -5.21 -8.16 17.44
CA VAL A 70 -4.25 -7.64 16.45
C VAL A 70 -3.72 -6.27 16.88
N GLN A 71 -4.63 -5.38 17.28
CA GLN A 71 -4.32 -4.00 17.71
C GLN A 71 -3.48 -3.94 18.99
N ASP A 72 -3.84 -4.73 19.99
CA ASP A 72 -3.26 -4.67 21.34
C ASP A 72 -2.00 -5.52 21.50
N LYS A 73 -1.80 -6.53 20.65
CA LYS A 73 -0.73 -7.54 20.81
C LYS A 73 0.01 -7.85 19.53
N THR A 74 -0.67 -8.22 18.44
CA THR A 74 0.01 -8.77 17.27
C THR A 74 0.92 -7.74 16.59
N ILE A 75 0.47 -6.48 16.45
CA ILE A 75 1.27 -5.41 15.82
C ILE A 75 2.57 -5.17 16.60
N ASP A 76 2.47 -4.93 17.92
CA ASP A 76 3.64 -4.69 18.77
C ASP A 76 4.60 -5.90 18.75
N TYR A 77 4.06 -7.11 18.88
CA TYR A 77 4.87 -8.32 18.80
C TYR A 77 5.60 -8.48 17.46
N ALA A 78 4.92 -8.21 16.35
CA ALA A 78 5.51 -8.32 15.02
C ALA A 78 6.62 -7.28 14.79
N ILE A 79 6.42 -6.04 15.26
CA ILE A 79 7.46 -4.99 15.24
C ILE A 79 8.68 -5.43 16.07
N GLN A 80 8.45 -5.94 17.29
CA GLN A 80 9.53 -6.45 18.14
C GLN A 80 10.30 -7.59 17.48
N LYS A 81 9.62 -8.48 16.75
CA LYS A 81 10.29 -9.54 15.98
C LYS A 81 11.13 -8.98 14.84
N CYS A 82 10.64 -8.00 14.09
CA CYS A 82 11.44 -7.32 13.07
C CYS A 82 12.70 -6.67 13.65
N ILE A 83 12.61 -6.08 14.84
CA ILE A 83 13.77 -5.52 15.56
C ILE A 83 14.74 -6.65 15.97
N GLN A 84 14.23 -7.70 16.63
CA GLN A 84 15.05 -8.82 17.13
C GLN A 84 15.80 -9.55 16.01
N GLU A 85 15.16 -9.71 14.86
CA GLU A 85 15.73 -10.43 13.71
C GLU A 85 16.51 -9.53 12.75
N GLY A 86 16.68 -8.24 13.10
CA GLY A 86 17.52 -7.31 12.36
C GLY A 86 16.92 -6.84 11.02
N ARG A 87 15.60 -6.92 10.85
CA ARG A 87 14.91 -6.44 9.63
C ARG A 87 15.10 -4.94 9.43
N LEU A 88 15.03 -4.16 10.51
CA LEU A 88 15.28 -2.72 10.46
C LEU A 88 16.78 -2.38 10.27
N ASP A 89 17.67 -3.19 10.85
CA ASP A 89 19.11 -3.00 10.73
C ASP A 89 19.56 -3.09 9.26
N ASN A 90 18.92 -3.94 8.45
CA ASN A 90 19.22 -4.05 7.02
C ASN A 90 19.09 -2.70 6.29
N PHE A 91 18.09 -1.88 6.62
CA PHE A 91 17.95 -0.55 6.03
C PHE A 91 19.07 0.41 6.49
N LEU A 92 19.47 0.33 7.76
CA LEU A 92 20.58 1.12 8.29
C LEU A 92 21.93 0.71 7.68
N ILE A 93 22.15 -0.59 7.45
CA ILE A 93 23.35 -1.11 6.80
C ILE A 93 23.35 -0.71 5.32
N ALA A 94 22.23 -0.88 4.61
CA ALA A 94 22.09 -0.46 3.22
C ALA A 94 22.37 1.04 3.02
N GLY A 95 21.93 1.88 3.97
CA GLY A 95 22.20 3.33 3.96
C GLY A 95 23.53 3.77 4.54
N GLY A 96 24.43 2.84 4.91
CA GLY A 96 25.73 3.15 5.48
C GLY A 96 25.69 3.84 6.86
N LYS A 97 24.60 3.66 7.61
CA LYS A 97 24.44 4.17 9.00
C LYS A 97 24.79 3.13 10.06
N MET A 98 25.00 1.89 9.66
CA MET A 98 25.41 0.79 10.51
C MET A 98 26.37 -0.12 9.73
N ASP A 99 27.48 -0.53 10.33
CA ASP A 99 28.36 -1.53 9.74
C ASP A 99 27.74 -2.94 9.90
N GLY A 100 27.82 -3.77 8.86
CA GLY A 100 27.36 -5.14 8.93
C GLY A 100 27.15 -5.79 7.57
N SER A 101 26.62 -7.02 7.60
CA SER A 101 26.11 -7.73 6.43
C SER A 101 24.60 -7.91 6.55
N THR A 102 23.94 -8.25 5.44
CA THR A 102 22.51 -8.60 5.42
C THR A 102 22.17 -9.57 6.55
N LYS A 103 21.13 -9.23 7.31
CA LYS A 103 20.52 -10.04 8.35
C LYS A 103 19.24 -10.68 7.82
N GLY A 104 18.93 -11.87 8.33
CA GLY A 104 17.84 -12.68 7.81
C GLY A 104 18.32 -13.68 6.74
N ALA A 105 17.38 -14.44 6.22
CA ALA A 105 17.65 -15.59 5.35
C ALA A 105 16.90 -15.50 4.02
N MET A 106 16.02 -14.52 3.84
CA MET A 106 15.18 -14.42 2.66
C MET A 106 15.42 -13.11 1.92
N PRO A 107 15.41 -13.12 0.57
CA PRO A 107 15.62 -11.91 -0.23
C PRO A 107 14.42 -10.94 -0.15
N PHE A 108 13.34 -11.36 0.51
CA PHE A 108 12.10 -10.63 0.73
C PHE A 108 11.86 -10.25 2.20
N ASP A 109 12.86 -10.38 3.08
CA ASP A 109 12.75 -10.04 4.50
C ASP A 109 12.37 -8.56 4.74
N ASP A 110 12.70 -7.65 3.79
CA ASP A 110 12.26 -6.25 3.81
C ASP A 110 10.72 -6.11 3.86
N THR A 111 10.00 -7.06 3.26
CA THR A 111 8.53 -6.99 3.19
C THR A 111 7.86 -7.19 4.53
N ASP A 112 8.51 -7.82 5.50
CA ASP A 112 7.93 -8.04 6.82
C ASP A 112 7.62 -6.71 7.49
N ILE A 113 8.53 -5.72 7.41
CA ILE A 113 8.26 -4.40 7.95
C ILE A 113 7.19 -3.66 7.15
N TYR A 114 7.16 -3.80 5.82
CA TYR A 114 6.14 -3.16 4.97
C TYR A 114 4.73 -3.67 5.34
N LYS A 115 4.52 -4.99 5.36
CA LYS A 115 3.24 -5.62 5.72
C LYS A 115 2.79 -5.27 7.14
N ILE A 116 3.73 -5.14 8.09
CA ILE A 116 3.41 -4.71 9.46
C ILE A 116 2.95 -3.25 9.48
N ILE A 117 3.63 -2.35 8.75
CA ILE A 117 3.22 -0.95 8.61
C ILE A 117 1.83 -0.87 7.95
N GLU A 118 1.56 -1.69 6.94
CA GLU A 118 0.26 -1.78 6.30
C GLU A 118 -0.84 -2.18 7.29
N GLY A 119 -0.65 -3.28 8.02
CA GLY A 119 -1.60 -3.75 9.04
C GLY A 119 -1.82 -2.75 10.17
N ALA A 120 -0.73 -2.10 10.63
CA ALA A 120 -0.81 -1.04 11.63
C ALA A 120 -1.53 0.20 11.10
N SER A 121 -1.33 0.55 9.83
CA SER A 121 -2.03 1.67 9.19
C SER A 121 -3.53 1.39 9.04
N ASN A 122 -3.92 0.17 8.66
CA ASN A 122 -5.32 -0.26 8.69
C ASN A 122 -5.93 -0.18 10.11
N SER A 123 -5.14 -0.50 11.15
CA SER A 123 -5.58 -0.28 12.52
C SER A 123 -5.84 1.19 12.83
N LEU A 124 -5.01 2.12 12.34
CA LEU A 124 -5.21 3.56 12.57
C LEU A 124 -6.49 4.09 11.91
N ILE A 125 -6.89 3.52 10.77
CA ILE A 125 -8.15 3.87 10.09
C ILE A 125 -9.37 3.55 10.98
N SER A 126 -9.37 2.37 11.61
CA SER A 126 -10.50 1.91 12.45
C SER A 126 -10.43 2.42 13.90
N ALA A 127 -9.23 2.64 14.43
CA ALA A 127 -8.99 3.08 15.80
C ALA A 127 -7.74 4.00 15.86
N PRO A 128 -7.90 5.33 15.86
CA PRO A 128 -6.79 6.27 15.94
C PRO A 128 -5.90 6.03 17.17
N ASN A 129 -4.59 5.99 16.96
CA ASN A 129 -3.61 5.74 18.01
C ASN A 129 -2.33 6.58 17.77
N PRO A 130 -2.21 7.77 18.40
CA PRO A 130 -1.07 8.68 18.17
C PRO A 130 0.30 8.09 18.49
N ARG A 131 0.37 7.15 19.47
CA ARG A 131 1.63 6.47 19.82
C ARG A 131 2.06 5.51 18.72
N LEU A 132 1.12 4.74 18.19
CA LEU A 132 1.38 3.85 17.06
C LEU A 132 1.79 4.66 15.82
N GLU A 133 1.08 5.75 15.52
CA GLU A 133 1.43 6.63 14.40
C GLU A 133 2.85 7.18 14.51
N THR A 134 3.26 7.65 15.69
CA THR A 134 4.65 8.13 15.94
C THR A 134 5.68 7.01 15.78
N LEU A 135 5.34 5.79 16.22
CA LEU A 135 6.19 4.61 16.01
C LEU A 135 6.33 4.30 14.52
N LEU A 136 5.23 4.33 13.75
CA LEU A 136 5.28 4.12 12.30
C LEU A 136 6.16 5.17 11.61
N ASP A 137 6.04 6.45 11.98
CA ASP A 137 6.91 7.51 11.44
C ASP A 137 8.40 7.19 11.68
N SER A 138 8.73 6.65 12.85
CA SER A 138 10.10 6.23 13.19
C SER A 138 10.57 5.05 12.33
N LEU A 139 9.73 4.03 12.14
CA LEU A 139 10.03 2.88 11.29
C LEU A 139 10.23 3.29 9.82
N ILE A 140 9.34 4.15 9.30
CA ILE A 140 9.41 4.69 7.95
C ILE A 140 10.70 5.51 7.76
N SER A 141 11.12 6.28 8.77
CA SER A 141 12.37 7.03 8.71
C SER A 141 13.60 6.11 8.58
N ILE A 142 13.57 4.92 9.20
CA ILE A 142 14.63 3.90 9.05
C ILE A 142 14.58 3.30 7.65
N ILE A 143 13.40 2.99 7.11
CA ILE A 143 13.25 2.50 5.74
C ILE A 143 13.85 3.49 4.74
N ALA A 144 13.58 4.79 4.92
CA ALA A 144 14.10 5.85 4.05
C ALA A 144 15.63 5.87 3.96
N VAL A 145 16.33 5.50 5.05
CA VAL A 145 17.80 5.44 5.08
C VAL A 145 18.35 4.41 4.09
N GLY A 146 17.66 3.28 3.92
CA GLY A 146 18.08 2.22 3.00
C GLY A 146 17.79 2.49 1.52
N GLN A 147 17.07 3.56 1.18
CA GLN A 147 16.71 3.87 -0.20
C GLN A 147 17.87 4.60 -0.90
N GLU A 148 18.29 4.05 -2.04
CA GLU A 148 19.34 4.66 -2.87
C GLU A 148 18.86 5.96 -3.54
N ALA A 149 19.79 6.75 -4.08
CA ALA A 149 19.51 8.08 -4.63
C ALA A 149 18.52 8.05 -5.81
N ASP A 150 18.50 6.98 -6.59
CA ASP A 150 17.58 6.79 -7.72
C ASP A 150 16.24 6.16 -7.34
N GLY A 151 16.03 5.84 -6.06
CA GLY A 151 14.78 5.25 -5.55
C GLY A 151 14.83 3.74 -5.38
N TYR A 152 15.94 3.07 -5.74
CA TYR A 152 16.09 1.64 -5.52
C TYR A 152 16.04 1.31 -4.03
N LEU A 153 15.31 0.24 -3.69
CA LEU A 153 15.13 -0.21 -2.31
C LEU A 153 14.94 -1.72 -2.26
N THR A 154 16.03 -2.44 -2.05
CA THR A 154 16.07 -3.84 -1.66
C THR A 154 17.38 -4.05 -0.93
N THR A 155 17.29 -4.14 0.40
CA THR A 155 18.42 -3.91 1.29
C THR A 155 19.57 -4.88 1.03
N TRP A 156 19.28 -6.16 0.86
CA TRP A 156 20.33 -7.16 0.66
C TRP A 156 21.18 -6.90 -0.58
N ARG A 157 20.55 -6.40 -1.67
CA ARG A 157 21.24 -6.08 -2.92
C ARG A 157 22.09 -4.82 -2.75
N THR A 158 21.59 -3.81 -2.05
CA THR A 158 22.35 -2.60 -1.74
C THR A 158 23.54 -2.89 -0.81
N ILE A 159 23.37 -3.77 0.18
CA ILE A 159 24.43 -4.15 1.13
C ILE A 159 25.56 -4.94 0.46
N ASN A 160 25.21 -6.00 -0.27
CA ASN A 160 26.18 -6.80 -1.00
C ASN A 160 25.51 -7.49 -2.19
N PRO A 161 25.58 -6.91 -3.40
CA PRO A 161 24.80 -7.42 -4.52
C PRO A 161 25.28 -8.78 -5.04
N ALA A 162 26.50 -9.21 -4.64
CA ALA A 162 27.09 -10.49 -4.96
C ALA A 162 26.73 -11.61 -3.97
N ARG A 163 26.07 -11.29 -2.84
CA ARG A 163 25.80 -12.25 -1.77
C ARG A 163 24.34 -12.18 -1.30
N PRO A 164 23.43 -12.90 -1.97
CA PRO A 164 22.04 -12.97 -1.53
C PRO A 164 21.95 -13.67 -0.17
N PRO A 165 20.92 -13.36 0.63
CA PRO A 165 20.70 -14.03 1.91
C PRO A 165 20.27 -15.48 1.74
N ALA A 166 19.76 -15.85 0.56
CA ALA A 166 19.28 -17.18 0.24
C ALA A 166 20.10 -17.83 -0.88
N GLU A 167 20.57 -19.06 -0.66
CA GLU A 167 21.39 -19.82 -1.61
C GLU A 167 20.68 -20.15 -2.93
N TRP A 168 19.34 -20.17 -2.93
CA TRP A 168 18.52 -20.45 -4.11
C TRP A 168 18.33 -19.22 -5.02
N VAL A 169 18.88 -18.06 -4.66
CA VAL A 169 18.95 -16.89 -5.54
C VAL A 169 20.28 -16.95 -6.27
N PRO A 170 20.31 -17.25 -7.57
CA PRO A 170 21.55 -17.21 -8.33
C PRO A 170 22.04 -15.76 -8.42
N VAL A 171 23.36 -15.60 -8.53
CA VAL A 171 23.99 -14.32 -8.84
C VAL A 171 25.11 -14.57 -9.84
N THR A 172 25.17 -13.75 -10.89
CA THR A 172 26.17 -13.89 -11.95
C THR A 172 27.15 -12.73 -11.91
N GLU A 173 26.68 -11.50 -12.06
CA GLU A 173 27.54 -10.32 -12.03
C GLU A 173 27.40 -9.53 -10.72
N GLY A 174 26.34 -9.79 -9.93
CA GLY A 174 26.08 -9.02 -8.72
C GLY A 174 25.61 -7.60 -9.06
N LYS A 175 24.64 -7.51 -9.97
CA LYS A 175 23.93 -6.27 -10.30
C LYS A 175 22.44 -6.38 -9.96
N ARG A 176 21.76 -5.23 -9.95
CA ARG A 176 20.31 -5.16 -9.78
C ARG A 176 19.60 -5.92 -10.91
N TRP A 177 18.41 -6.42 -10.61
CA TRP A 177 17.53 -7.08 -11.57
C TRP A 177 18.07 -8.41 -12.13
N GLU A 178 19.11 -8.97 -11.52
CA GLU A 178 19.49 -10.36 -11.78
C GLU A 178 18.56 -11.32 -11.05
N SER A 179 18.22 -12.41 -11.74
CA SER A 179 17.48 -13.52 -11.14
C SER A 179 16.10 -13.12 -10.62
N LEU A 180 15.37 -12.27 -11.35
CA LEU A 180 14.03 -11.79 -10.98
C LEU A 180 13.01 -12.92 -10.70
N GLY A 181 13.22 -14.11 -11.26
CA GLY A 181 12.47 -15.33 -10.91
C GLY A 181 12.52 -15.72 -9.42
N SER A 182 13.55 -15.26 -8.70
CA SER A 182 13.83 -15.60 -7.30
C SER A 182 14.31 -14.44 -6.42
N SER A 183 14.81 -13.33 -6.98
CA SER A 183 15.40 -12.22 -6.19
C SER A 183 14.39 -11.44 -5.36
N HIS A 184 13.10 -11.54 -5.70
CA HIS A 184 11.99 -10.81 -5.05
C HIS A 184 12.15 -9.27 -5.06
N GLU A 185 13.02 -8.69 -5.89
CA GLU A 185 13.16 -7.22 -6.00
C GLU A 185 11.82 -6.54 -6.37
N LEU A 186 11.06 -7.11 -7.33
CA LEU A 186 9.74 -6.61 -7.71
C LEU A 186 8.65 -6.96 -6.68
N TYR A 187 8.77 -8.10 -5.98
CA TYR A 187 7.86 -8.47 -4.88
C TYR A 187 7.99 -7.50 -3.70
N ASN A 188 9.22 -7.13 -3.35
CA ASN A 188 9.51 -6.18 -2.29
C ASN A 188 8.91 -4.81 -2.60
N ALA A 189 9.03 -4.38 -3.86
CA ALA A 189 8.42 -3.16 -4.35
C ALA A 189 6.88 -3.19 -4.26
N GLY A 190 6.22 -4.29 -4.65
CA GLY A 190 4.77 -4.40 -4.53
C GLY A 190 4.28 -4.23 -3.08
N HIS A 191 4.90 -4.91 -2.11
CA HIS A 191 4.59 -4.74 -0.69
C HIS A 191 4.87 -3.33 -0.17
N LEU A 192 5.95 -2.69 -0.62
CA LEU A 192 6.24 -1.29 -0.31
C LEU A 192 5.09 -0.38 -0.79
N TYR A 193 4.56 -0.62 -1.99
CA TYR A 193 3.52 0.21 -2.59
C TYR A 193 2.17 0.06 -1.88
N GLU A 194 1.75 -1.17 -1.60
CA GLU A 194 0.49 -1.41 -0.86
C GLU A 194 0.56 -0.81 0.55
N ALA A 195 1.66 -1.04 1.27
CA ALA A 195 1.85 -0.50 2.60
C ALA A 195 1.86 1.04 2.62
N ALA A 196 2.55 1.68 1.67
CA ALA A 196 2.60 3.13 1.57
C ALA A 196 1.25 3.74 1.17
N ALA A 197 0.50 3.09 0.28
CA ALA A 197 -0.84 3.51 -0.12
C ALA A 197 -1.82 3.47 1.05
N VAL A 198 -1.82 2.39 1.83
CA VAL A 198 -2.66 2.26 3.04
C VAL A 198 -2.23 3.28 4.09
N HIS A 199 -0.92 3.46 4.32
CA HIS A 199 -0.41 4.44 5.29
C HIS A 199 -0.85 5.87 4.94
N TYR A 200 -0.74 6.26 3.67
CA TYR A 200 -1.20 7.56 3.19
C TYR A 200 -2.70 7.76 3.42
N ARG A 201 -3.53 6.75 3.13
CA ARG A 201 -4.98 6.83 3.39
C ARG A 201 -5.31 6.94 4.87
N ALA A 202 -4.53 6.28 5.72
CA ALA A 202 -4.74 6.26 7.17
C ALA A 202 -4.38 7.59 7.85
N THR A 203 -3.30 8.23 7.41
CA THR A 203 -2.70 9.37 8.14
C THR A 203 -2.70 10.68 7.34
N GLY A 204 -2.88 10.62 6.02
CA GLY A 204 -2.66 11.74 5.11
C GLY A 204 -1.19 12.11 4.91
N LYS A 205 -0.24 11.42 5.57
CA LYS A 205 1.20 11.73 5.49
C LYS A 205 1.84 11.11 4.27
N ARG A 206 2.79 11.85 3.69
CA ARG A 206 3.51 11.44 2.47
C ARG A 206 4.88 10.80 2.73
N ASN A 207 5.35 10.75 3.97
CA ASN A 207 6.67 10.22 4.33
C ASN A 207 6.92 8.81 3.77
N PHE A 208 5.93 7.90 3.84
CA PHE A 208 6.08 6.57 3.24
C PHE A 208 5.72 6.54 1.75
N LEU A 209 4.70 7.31 1.35
CA LEU A 209 4.28 7.43 -0.04
C LEU A 209 5.41 7.91 -0.95
N ASP A 210 6.16 8.93 -0.54
CA ASP A 210 7.23 9.50 -1.37
C ASP A 210 8.40 8.51 -1.55
N ILE A 211 8.67 7.63 -0.57
CA ILE A 211 9.62 6.51 -0.71
C ILE A 211 9.13 5.54 -1.79
N ALA A 212 7.86 5.12 -1.69
CA ALA A 212 7.23 4.23 -2.67
C ALA A 212 7.22 4.83 -4.09
N LEU A 213 6.89 6.11 -4.24
CA LEU A 213 6.84 6.79 -5.53
C LEU A 213 8.22 6.91 -6.20
N ARG A 214 9.28 7.19 -5.43
CA ARG A 214 10.65 7.18 -5.98
C ARG A 214 11.02 5.79 -6.50
N ASN A 215 10.65 4.74 -5.77
CA ASN A 215 10.88 3.37 -6.21
C ASN A 215 10.03 3.01 -7.44
N ALA A 216 8.75 3.37 -7.48
CA ALA A 216 7.86 3.13 -8.63
C ALA A 216 8.33 3.86 -9.89
N ASN A 217 8.83 5.09 -9.76
CA ASN A 217 9.42 5.83 -10.87
C ASN A 217 10.65 5.12 -11.44
N LEU A 218 11.50 4.54 -10.59
CA LEU A 218 12.60 3.70 -11.05
C LEU A 218 12.10 2.46 -11.80
N MET A 219 11.02 1.81 -11.33
CA MET A 219 10.44 0.66 -12.04
C MET A 219 9.94 1.04 -13.43
N VAL A 220 9.23 2.16 -13.56
CA VAL A 220 8.78 2.69 -14.87
C VAL A 220 9.95 2.98 -15.79
N GLN A 221 11.06 3.52 -15.28
CA GLN A 221 12.26 3.79 -16.08
C GLN A 221 13.00 2.52 -16.50
N THR A 222 12.92 1.46 -15.68
CA THR A 222 13.72 0.24 -15.84
C THR A 222 13.03 -0.82 -16.71
N PHE A 223 11.72 -1.03 -16.54
CA PHE A 223 11.00 -2.15 -17.12
C PHE A 223 10.05 -1.71 -18.24
N GLY A 224 9.81 -2.62 -19.19
CA GLY A 224 8.90 -2.41 -20.31
C GLY A 224 9.55 -2.60 -21.69
N PRO A 225 8.79 -2.42 -22.77
CA PRO A 225 9.26 -2.61 -24.14
C PRO A 225 10.46 -1.71 -24.46
N GLY A 226 11.52 -2.29 -25.04
CA GLY A 226 12.76 -1.57 -25.35
C GLY A 226 13.60 -1.19 -24.12
N LYS A 227 13.25 -1.68 -22.94
CA LYS A 227 14.00 -1.55 -21.68
C LYS A 227 14.34 -2.95 -21.15
N LEU A 228 14.38 -3.15 -19.83
CA LEU A 228 14.51 -4.49 -19.27
C LEU A 228 13.17 -5.24 -19.44
N GLU A 229 13.17 -6.15 -20.41
CA GLU A 229 12.02 -6.99 -20.75
C GLU A 229 12.00 -8.24 -19.87
N GLN A 230 11.47 -8.07 -18.65
CA GLN A 230 11.35 -9.10 -17.62
C GLN A 230 10.06 -8.88 -16.81
N VAL A 231 9.61 -9.94 -16.13
CA VAL A 231 8.41 -9.91 -15.27
C VAL A 231 8.75 -10.30 -13.83
N PRO A 232 7.87 -10.04 -12.85
CA PRO A 232 8.08 -10.50 -11.48
C PRO A 232 8.19 -12.02 -11.38
N GLY A 233 9.18 -12.54 -10.66
CA GLY A 233 9.19 -13.96 -10.26
C GLY A 233 8.08 -14.31 -9.27
N HIS A 234 7.66 -13.33 -8.45
CA HIS A 234 6.55 -13.43 -7.51
C HIS A 234 5.69 -12.18 -7.66
N GLN A 235 4.48 -12.36 -8.18
CA GLN A 235 3.51 -11.32 -8.49
C GLN A 235 3.01 -10.61 -7.22
N ILE A 236 2.78 -9.30 -7.32
CA ILE A 236 2.14 -8.39 -6.35
C ILE A 236 2.41 -6.93 -6.74
N ILE A 237 3.52 -6.66 -7.44
CA ILE A 237 3.83 -5.29 -7.89
C ILE A 237 2.72 -4.72 -8.77
N GLU A 238 2.02 -5.58 -9.49
CA GLU A 238 0.88 -5.22 -10.33
C GLU A 238 -0.22 -4.53 -9.50
N THR A 239 -0.65 -5.11 -8.37
CA THR A 239 -1.65 -4.48 -7.48
C THR A 239 -1.09 -3.24 -6.80
N GLY A 240 0.17 -3.29 -6.34
CA GLY A 240 0.83 -2.16 -5.71
C GLY A 240 0.90 -0.92 -6.61
N LEU A 241 1.28 -1.10 -7.88
CA LEU A 241 1.31 -0.02 -8.89
C LEU A 241 -0.09 0.54 -9.16
N ILE A 242 -1.11 -0.31 -9.21
CA ILE A 242 -2.50 0.13 -9.39
C ILE A 242 -2.98 0.94 -8.17
N GLN A 243 -2.59 0.57 -6.95
CA GLN A 243 -2.88 1.36 -5.75
C GLN A 243 -2.22 2.76 -5.81
N LEU A 244 -0.97 2.85 -6.29
CA LEU A 244 -0.30 4.12 -6.50
C LEU A 244 -0.93 4.94 -7.63
N PHE A 245 -1.36 4.31 -8.72
CA PHE A 245 -2.13 4.95 -9.78
C PHE A 245 -3.41 5.57 -9.22
N ARG A 246 -4.21 4.82 -8.44
CA ARG A 246 -5.44 5.36 -7.83
C ARG A 246 -5.17 6.62 -6.98
N ILE A 247 -4.04 6.69 -6.28
CA ILE A 247 -3.65 7.86 -5.47
C ILE A 247 -3.14 9.02 -6.32
N THR A 248 -2.33 8.75 -7.35
CA THR A 248 -1.54 9.77 -8.06
C THR A 248 -2.07 10.15 -9.43
N GLN A 249 -2.92 9.30 -10.00
CA GLN A 249 -3.42 9.37 -11.37
C GLN A 249 -2.30 9.31 -12.44
N GLN A 250 -1.11 8.82 -12.07
CA GLN A 250 0.02 8.62 -13.00
C GLN A 250 -0.17 7.33 -13.81
N LYS A 251 -0.53 7.49 -15.09
CA LYS A 251 -0.86 6.39 -15.99
C LYS A 251 0.29 5.41 -16.22
N ASP A 252 1.53 5.87 -16.19
CA ASP A 252 2.72 5.03 -16.37
C ASP A 252 2.77 3.87 -15.35
N TYR A 253 2.25 4.06 -14.12
CA TYR A 253 2.17 2.98 -13.14
C TYR A 253 1.17 1.89 -13.54
N LEU A 254 -0.01 2.30 -14.05
CA LEU A 254 -1.04 1.39 -14.54
C LEU A 254 -0.57 0.65 -15.80
N GLU A 255 0.11 1.35 -16.72
CA GLU A 255 0.68 0.78 -17.93
C GLU A 255 1.78 -0.24 -17.60
N LEU A 256 2.64 0.05 -16.63
CA LEU A 256 3.64 -0.92 -16.16
C LEU A 256 3.01 -2.14 -15.48
N ALA A 257 1.98 -1.94 -14.66
CA ALA A 257 1.24 -3.05 -14.06
C ALA A 257 0.65 -3.99 -15.11
N ARG A 258 0.04 -3.41 -16.16
CA ARG A 258 -0.48 -4.15 -17.30
C ARG A 258 0.63 -4.85 -18.09
N TYR A 259 1.75 -4.17 -18.35
CA TYR A 259 2.90 -4.77 -19.05
C TYR A 259 3.40 -6.04 -18.35
N PHE A 260 3.54 -6.03 -17.02
CA PHE A 260 3.98 -7.21 -16.28
C PHE A 260 3.02 -8.41 -16.41
N LEU A 261 1.72 -8.16 -16.60
CA LEU A 261 0.73 -9.21 -16.85
C LEU A 261 0.74 -9.66 -18.31
N ASP A 262 0.75 -8.72 -19.26
CA ASP A 262 0.72 -9.00 -20.70
C ASP A 262 1.98 -9.76 -21.15
N ALA A 263 3.16 -9.39 -20.64
CA ALA A 263 4.41 -10.06 -20.96
C ALA A 263 4.49 -11.48 -20.36
N ARG A 264 3.85 -11.74 -19.22
CA ARG A 264 3.95 -13.02 -18.51
C ARG A 264 3.41 -14.17 -19.36
N GLY A 265 4.25 -15.16 -19.59
CA GLY A 265 3.99 -16.38 -20.34
C GLY A 265 4.14 -16.21 -21.85
N ASP A 266 4.56 -15.03 -22.32
CA ASP A 266 4.88 -14.77 -23.71
C ASP A 266 6.40 -14.66 -23.90
N SER A 267 6.99 -15.70 -24.49
CA SER A 267 8.44 -15.76 -24.75
C SER A 267 8.93 -14.72 -25.77
N THR A 268 8.02 -14.02 -26.45
CA THR A 268 8.37 -12.91 -27.36
C THR A 268 8.49 -11.57 -26.62
N MET A 269 7.95 -11.48 -25.40
CA MET A 269 7.94 -10.27 -24.58
C MET A 269 8.87 -10.35 -23.36
N HIS A 270 9.24 -11.54 -22.92
CA HIS A 270 10.33 -11.76 -21.97
C HIS A 270 10.89 -13.19 -22.07
N ASP A 271 12.19 -13.34 -21.85
CA ASP A 271 12.89 -14.63 -21.84
C ASP A 271 14.05 -14.57 -20.84
N PRO A 272 14.34 -15.64 -20.07
CA PRO A 272 13.63 -16.92 -20.02
C PRO A 272 12.34 -16.88 -19.20
N LEU A 273 11.35 -17.66 -19.65
CA LEU A 273 10.15 -17.93 -18.85
C LEU A 273 10.50 -18.60 -17.52
N HIS A 274 9.85 -18.19 -16.44
CA HIS A 274 9.95 -18.72 -15.08
C HIS A 274 9.10 -19.98 -14.85
N GLY A 275 8.18 -20.30 -15.78
CA GLY A 275 7.41 -21.54 -15.79
C GLY A 275 6.20 -21.57 -14.83
N PRO A 276 5.58 -22.75 -14.63
CA PRO A 276 4.27 -22.86 -14.00
C PRO A 276 4.28 -22.53 -12.50
N TYR A 277 5.41 -22.66 -11.81
CA TYR A 277 5.53 -22.29 -10.40
C TYR A 277 5.23 -20.80 -10.16
N SER A 278 5.57 -19.93 -11.13
CA SER A 278 5.31 -18.49 -11.15
C SER A 278 4.18 -18.09 -12.10
N GLN A 279 3.32 -19.04 -12.49
CA GLN A 279 2.23 -18.83 -13.44
C GLN A 279 2.70 -18.18 -14.75
N ASP A 280 3.90 -18.52 -15.21
CA ASP A 280 4.57 -17.92 -16.36
C ASP A 280 4.78 -18.97 -17.47
N HIS A 281 3.86 -19.94 -17.54
CA HIS A 281 3.90 -21.06 -18.49
C HIS A 281 3.06 -20.80 -19.74
N LYS A 282 2.16 -19.81 -19.70
CA LYS A 282 1.24 -19.38 -20.75
C LYS A 282 0.85 -17.92 -20.55
N PRO A 283 0.53 -17.16 -21.61
CA PRO A 283 -0.01 -15.81 -21.48
C PRO A 283 -1.19 -15.77 -20.50
N VAL A 284 -1.24 -14.77 -19.61
CA VAL A 284 -2.19 -14.77 -18.48
C VAL A 284 -3.65 -14.88 -18.93
N ILE A 285 -4.02 -14.26 -20.05
CA ILE A 285 -5.36 -14.31 -20.64
C ILE A 285 -5.72 -15.69 -21.25
N GLN A 286 -4.74 -16.59 -21.38
CA GLN A 286 -4.88 -17.95 -21.91
C GLN A 286 -4.80 -19.01 -20.80
N GLN A 287 -4.64 -18.62 -19.53
CA GLN A 287 -4.62 -19.55 -18.41
C GLN A 287 -6.05 -19.91 -17.98
N GLU A 288 -6.31 -21.21 -17.79
CA GLU A 288 -7.64 -21.74 -17.44
C GLU A 288 -7.62 -22.62 -16.19
N GLU A 289 -6.44 -22.87 -15.62
CA GLU A 289 -6.26 -23.74 -14.46
C GLU A 289 -5.28 -23.10 -13.46
N VAL A 290 -5.64 -23.15 -12.18
CA VAL A 290 -4.78 -22.65 -11.11
C VAL A 290 -3.65 -23.64 -10.88
N VAL A 291 -2.40 -23.23 -11.13
CA VAL A 291 -1.20 -24.08 -11.01
C VAL A 291 -0.09 -23.35 -10.26
N GLY A 292 0.91 -24.11 -9.80
CA GLY A 292 2.10 -23.54 -9.18
C GLY A 292 1.88 -23.03 -7.77
N HIS A 293 2.64 -21.99 -7.39
CA HIS A 293 2.58 -21.43 -6.05
C HIS A 293 1.27 -20.67 -5.81
N ALA A 294 0.48 -21.10 -4.81
CA ALA A 294 -0.85 -20.58 -4.54
C ALA A 294 -0.88 -19.05 -4.31
N VAL A 295 0.07 -18.50 -3.54
CA VAL A 295 0.10 -17.04 -3.26
C VAL A 295 0.46 -16.23 -4.51
N ARG A 296 1.38 -16.75 -5.35
CA ARG A 296 1.77 -16.07 -6.60
C ARG A 296 0.56 -15.98 -7.54
N ALA A 297 -0.17 -17.09 -7.66
CA ALA A 297 -1.41 -17.16 -8.40
C ALA A 297 -2.44 -16.14 -7.88
N MET A 298 -2.73 -16.12 -6.58
CA MET A 298 -3.76 -15.22 -6.04
C MET A 298 -3.41 -13.74 -6.18
N TYR A 299 -2.16 -13.35 -5.94
CA TYR A 299 -1.73 -11.96 -6.16
C TYR A 299 -1.83 -11.56 -7.63
N MET A 300 -1.43 -12.45 -8.55
CA MET A 300 -1.57 -12.20 -9.98
C MET A 300 -3.04 -12.05 -10.38
N TYR A 301 -3.93 -12.93 -9.88
CA TYR A 301 -5.34 -12.88 -10.24
C TYR A 301 -6.03 -11.64 -9.69
N ALA A 302 -5.61 -11.14 -8.52
CA ALA A 302 -6.05 -9.84 -8.02
C ALA A 302 -5.66 -8.71 -8.97
N GLY A 303 -4.40 -8.65 -9.40
CA GLY A 303 -3.93 -7.67 -10.39
C GLY A 303 -4.63 -7.79 -11.75
N MET A 304 -4.86 -9.01 -12.24
CA MET A 304 -5.63 -9.26 -13.45
C MET A 304 -7.07 -8.78 -13.33
N THR A 305 -7.69 -8.94 -12.16
CA THR A 305 -9.06 -8.47 -11.90
C THR A 305 -9.12 -6.95 -11.89
N ASP A 306 -8.13 -6.28 -11.29
CA ASP A 306 -8.01 -4.82 -11.34
C ASP A 306 -7.87 -4.32 -12.79
N ILE A 307 -7.01 -4.94 -13.60
CA ILE A 307 -6.88 -4.59 -15.03
C ILE A 307 -8.18 -4.83 -15.79
N ALA A 308 -8.86 -5.96 -15.56
CA ALA A 308 -10.14 -6.25 -16.17
C ALA A 308 -11.19 -5.17 -15.86
N ALA A 309 -11.24 -4.69 -14.62
CA ALA A 309 -12.16 -3.65 -14.19
C ALA A 309 -11.82 -2.29 -14.80
N ILE A 310 -10.56 -1.86 -14.67
CA ILE A 310 -10.11 -0.52 -15.06
C ILE A 310 -10.13 -0.32 -16.58
N TYR A 311 -9.73 -1.34 -17.35
CA TYR A 311 -9.70 -1.26 -18.82
C TYR A 311 -10.97 -1.81 -19.50
N HIS A 312 -11.92 -2.35 -18.72
CA HIS A 312 -13.05 -3.13 -19.25
C HIS A 312 -12.59 -4.25 -20.20
N ASP A 313 -11.46 -4.90 -19.87
CA ASP A 313 -10.82 -5.88 -20.74
C ASP A 313 -11.46 -7.27 -20.57
N SER A 314 -12.27 -7.67 -21.56
CA SER A 314 -13.00 -8.93 -21.52
C SER A 314 -12.10 -10.17 -21.53
N ALA A 315 -10.87 -10.08 -22.05
CA ALA A 315 -9.95 -11.21 -22.08
C ALA A 315 -9.43 -11.52 -20.67
N TYR A 316 -9.03 -10.48 -19.94
CA TYR A 316 -8.67 -10.59 -18.52
C TYR A 316 -9.85 -11.09 -17.68
N ALA A 317 -11.05 -10.49 -17.87
CA ALA A 317 -12.26 -10.92 -17.17
C ALA A 317 -12.58 -12.40 -17.42
N SER A 318 -12.48 -12.86 -18.66
CA SER A 318 -12.72 -14.27 -18.99
C SER A 318 -11.70 -15.20 -18.33
N ALA A 319 -10.42 -14.82 -18.29
CA ALA A 319 -9.38 -15.64 -17.70
C ALA A 319 -9.54 -15.76 -16.17
N VAL A 320 -9.74 -14.65 -15.46
CA VAL A 320 -9.92 -14.68 -13.99
C VAL A 320 -11.16 -15.48 -13.59
N ASN A 321 -12.24 -15.42 -14.38
CA ASN A 321 -13.44 -16.22 -14.12
C ASN A 321 -13.18 -17.73 -14.29
N LYS A 322 -12.48 -18.15 -15.35
CA LYS A 322 -12.09 -19.56 -15.54
C LYS A 322 -11.17 -20.06 -14.42
N LEU A 323 -10.21 -19.23 -14.01
CA LEU A 323 -9.28 -19.54 -12.93
C LEU A 323 -10.02 -19.66 -11.58
N TRP A 324 -10.95 -18.75 -11.30
CA TRP A 324 -11.83 -18.83 -10.13
C TRP A 324 -12.65 -20.12 -10.14
N GLU A 325 -13.36 -20.42 -11.24
CA GLU A 325 -14.14 -21.64 -11.40
C GLU A 325 -13.29 -22.89 -11.17
N ASN A 326 -12.09 -22.94 -11.74
CA ASN A 326 -11.15 -24.02 -11.53
C ASN A 326 -10.77 -24.19 -10.05
N MET A 327 -10.45 -23.08 -9.37
CA MET A 327 -10.07 -23.08 -7.98
C MET A 327 -11.20 -23.64 -7.10
N VAL A 328 -12.39 -23.04 -7.16
CA VAL A 328 -13.48 -23.36 -6.25
C VAL A 328 -14.11 -24.74 -6.51
N SER A 329 -14.04 -25.23 -7.76
CA SER A 329 -14.64 -26.52 -8.11
C SER A 329 -13.68 -27.70 -7.96
N LYS A 330 -12.36 -27.49 -7.94
CA LYS A 330 -11.36 -28.58 -7.99
C LYS A 330 -10.21 -28.47 -7.01
N LYS A 331 -9.87 -27.27 -6.53
CA LYS A 331 -8.58 -27.01 -5.85
C LYS A 331 -8.68 -26.20 -4.56
N MET A 332 -9.90 -26.00 -4.04
CA MET A 332 -10.15 -25.35 -2.76
C MET A 332 -10.50 -26.40 -1.71
N TYR A 333 -9.96 -26.26 -0.51
CA TYR A 333 -10.35 -27.08 0.64
C TYR A 333 -11.81 -26.79 1.04
N ILE A 334 -12.41 -27.72 1.80
CA ILE A 334 -13.79 -27.64 2.30
C ILE A 334 -14.04 -26.43 3.22
#